data_AF-X1S9P0-F1
#
_entry.id   AF-X1S9P0-F1
#
_cell.length_a   1.000
_cell.length_b   1.000
_cell.length_c   1.000
_cell.angle_alpha   90.00
_cell.angle_beta   90.00
_cell.angle_gamma   90.00
#
_symmetry.space_group_name_H-M   'P 1'
#
loop_
_entity.id
_entity.type
_entity.pdbx_description
1 polymer ?
#
loop_
_entity_poly.entity_id
_entity_poly.type
_entity_poly.pdbx_seq_one_letter_code
_entity_poly.pdbx_strand_id
1 'polypeptide(L)'
;MNKRIKIFVGGFGSGKTEIAINYSIDCRKSHAKVAIVDLDIVNPYFRTRETRNALNHKDVKVVAPEGKFTYADVPLISPEIKGLIQSPDYYLILDVG
;
A
#
# COMPACT_ATOMS: atom_id res chain seq x y z
N MET A 1 2.49 4.62 -23.05
CA MET A 1 1.77 3.74 -22.09
C MET A 1 1.81 4.36 -20.71
N ASN A 2 0.66 4.63 -20.10
CA ASN A 2 0.60 5.10 -18.71
C ASN A 2 0.73 3.88 -17.78
N LYS A 3 1.76 3.84 -16.91
CA LYS A 3 2.01 2.70 -16.00
C LYS A 3 1.14 2.86 -14.75
N ARG A 4 0.10 2.03 -14.64
CA ARG A 4 -0.90 2.01 -13.56
C ARG A 4 -0.39 1.47 -12.21
N ILE A 5 0.66 0.64 -12.25
CA ILE A 5 1.26 0.01 -11.08
C ILE A 5 2.59 0.72 -10.79
N LYS A 6 2.75 1.16 -9.55
CA LYS A 6 3.97 1.79 -9.01
C LYS A 6 4.47 0.95 -7.84
N ILE A 7 5.76 0.68 -7.85
CA ILE A 7 6.41 -0.15 -6.84
C ILE A 7 7.47 0.70 -6.17
N PHE A 8 7.37 0.84 -4.85
CA PHE A 8 8.37 1.50 -4.02
C PHE A 8 9.20 0.41 -3.35
N VAL A 9 10.51 0.46 -3.57
CA VAL A 9 11.50 -0.48 -3.02
C VAL A 9 12.67 0.34 -2.49
N GLY A 10 13.21 -0.03 -1.34
CA GLY A 10 14.35 0.66 -0.75
C GLY A 10 14.79 0.02 0.55
N GLY A 11 16.01 0.32 0.99
CA GLY A 11 16.56 -0.20 2.25
C GLY A 11 15.82 0.32 3.49
N PHE A 12 16.09 -0.29 4.63
CA PHE A 12 15.57 0.14 5.92
C PHE A 12 15.91 1.63 6.19
N GLY A 13 14.94 2.39 6.72
CA GLY A 13 15.11 3.81 7.05
C GLY A 13 15.17 4.76 5.85
N SER A 14 14.97 4.29 4.61
CA SER A 14 15.00 5.14 3.40
C SER A 14 13.78 6.05 3.19
N GLY A 15 12.75 5.94 4.03
CA GLY A 15 11.50 6.72 3.91
C GLY A 15 10.51 6.18 2.86
N LYS A 16 10.75 4.98 2.30
CA LYS A 16 9.92 4.37 1.23
C LYS A 16 8.43 4.31 1.54
N THR A 17 8.05 3.89 2.75
CA THR A 17 6.66 3.77 3.19
C THR A 17 5.97 5.13 3.28
N GLU A 18 6.65 6.14 3.82
CA GLU A 18 6.12 7.51 3.90
C GLU A 18 5.88 8.10 2.51
N ILE A 19 6.82 7.90 1.59
CA ILE A 19 6.67 8.34 0.20
C ILE A 19 5.51 7.60 -0.47
N ALA A 20 5.39 6.27 -0.29
CA ALA A 20 4.31 5.48 -0.87
C ALA A 20 2.93 5.95 -0.38
N ILE A 21 2.78 6.23 0.92
CA ILE A 21 1.56 6.75 1.54
C ILE A 21 1.21 8.13 0.95
N ASN A 22 2.12 9.09 0.99
CA ASN A 22 1.85 10.44 0.49
C ASN A 22 1.58 10.45 -1.01
N TYR A 23 2.30 9.63 -1.77
CA TYR A 23 2.08 9.46 -3.19
C TYR A 23 0.70 8.88 -3.50
N SER A 24 0.21 7.91 -2.70
CA SER A 24 -1.14 7.36 -2.87
C SER A 24 -2.24 8.42 -2.67
N ILE A 25 -2.04 9.32 -1.70
CA ILE A 25 -2.94 10.45 -1.44
C ILE A 25 -2.93 11.42 -2.61
N ASP A 26 -1.75 11.76 -3.13
CA ASP A 26 -1.63 12.68 -4.27
C ASP A 26 -2.26 12.09 -5.54
N CYS A 27 -2.03 10.80 -5.79
CA CYS A 27 -2.66 10.06 -6.90
C CYS A 27 -4.18 10.13 -6.87
N ARG A 28 -4.78 10.22 -5.68
CA ARG A 28 -6.23 10.27 -5.53
C ARG A 28 -6.86 11.51 -6.15
N LYS A 29 -6.10 12.60 -6.31
CA LYS A 29 -6.52 13.83 -7.00
C LYS A 29 -6.76 13.63 -8.50
N SER A 30 -6.04 12.68 -9.11
CA SER A 30 -6.01 12.46 -10.57
C SER A 30 -6.56 11.11 -11.00
N HIS A 31 -6.75 10.18 -10.06
CA HIS A 31 -7.21 8.82 -10.33
C HIS A 31 -8.43 8.47 -9.48
N ALA A 32 -9.49 8.00 -10.14
CA ALA A 32 -10.79 7.72 -9.52
C ALA A 32 -10.80 6.54 -8.53
N LYS A 33 -9.85 5.60 -8.63
CA LYS A 33 -9.66 4.50 -7.69
C LYS A 33 -8.16 4.36 -7.43
N VAL A 34 -7.73 4.44 -6.19
CA VAL A 34 -6.32 4.24 -5.79
C VAL A 34 -6.27 3.18 -4.70
N ALA A 35 -5.29 2.29 -4.77
CA ALA A 35 -5.02 1.31 -3.74
C ALA A 35 -3.52 1.28 -3.39
N ILE A 36 -3.22 1.11 -2.12
CA ILE A 36 -1.87 0.86 -1.61
C ILE A 36 -1.83 -0.50 -0.92
N VAL A 37 -0.78 -1.28 -1.20
CA VAL A 37 -0.54 -2.59 -0.61
C VAL A 37 0.75 -2.53 0.20
N ASP A 38 0.68 -2.95 1.46
CA ASP A 38 1.84 -3.17 2.33
C ASP A 38 2.35 -4.61 2.12
N LEU A 39 3.55 -4.73 1.56
CA LEU A 39 4.24 -6.01 1.30
C LEU A 39 5.52 -6.16 2.14
N ASP A 40 5.78 -5.27 3.09
CA ASP A 40 7.03 -5.25 3.84
C ASP A 40 7.09 -6.42 4.85
N ILE A 41 8.15 -7.24 4.76
CA ILE A 41 8.31 -8.51 5.48
C ILE A 41 9.00 -8.31 6.85
N VAL A 42 9.68 -7.18 7.09
CA VAL A 42 10.59 -7.01 8.24
C VAL A 42 10.19 -5.78 9.07
N ASN A 43 9.59 -6.00 10.24
CA ASN A 43 8.97 -4.97 11.06
C ASN A 43 10.00 -4.09 11.80
N PRO A 44 9.94 -2.75 11.62
CA PRO A 44 9.89 -1.92 12.81
C PRO A 44 9.09 -0.60 12.59
N TYR A 45 7.97 -0.49 13.32
CA TYR A 45 7.36 0.75 13.83
C TYR A 45 6.74 1.81 12.89
N PHE A 46 6.92 1.77 11.56
CA PHE A 46 6.21 2.69 10.63
C PHE A 46 5.52 1.90 9.53
N ARG A 47 4.23 1.58 9.71
CA ARG A 47 3.46 0.77 8.76
C ARG A 47 2.30 1.57 8.18
N THR A 48 2.06 1.42 6.89
CA THR A 48 0.84 1.89 6.16
C THR A 48 -0.46 1.54 6.87
N ARG A 49 -0.43 0.48 7.70
CA ARG A 49 -1.51 -0.03 8.54
C ARG A 49 -1.98 0.97 9.60
N GLU A 50 -1.07 1.72 10.21
CA GLU A 50 -1.42 2.75 11.21
C GLU A 50 -2.17 3.92 10.55
N THR A 51 -1.86 4.17 9.29
CA THR A 51 -2.46 5.23 8.48
C THR A 51 -3.73 4.77 7.77
N ARG A 52 -4.19 3.53 7.97
CA ARG A 52 -5.34 2.96 7.26
C ARG A 52 -6.58 3.83 7.37
N ASN A 53 -6.95 4.26 8.57
CA ASN A 53 -8.15 5.08 8.76
C ASN A 53 -8.01 6.41 8.02
N ALA A 54 -6.85 7.07 8.13
CA ALA A 54 -6.59 8.32 7.43
C ALA A 54 -6.58 8.15 5.90
N LEU A 55 -6.06 7.04 5.38
CA LEU A 55 -6.05 6.72 3.95
C LEU A 55 -7.46 6.39 3.43
N ASN A 56 -8.22 5.59 4.17
CA ASN A 56 -9.62 5.28 3.85
C ASN A 56 -10.49 6.55 3.86
N HIS A 57 -10.30 7.46 4.81
CA HIS A 57 -10.96 8.78 4.82
C HIS A 57 -10.59 9.65 3.62
N LYS A 58 -9.46 9.38 2.97
CA LYS A 58 -9.02 10.02 1.73
C LYS A 58 -9.33 9.17 0.49
N ASP A 59 -10.28 8.24 0.59
CA ASP A 59 -10.71 7.33 -0.48
C ASP A 59 -9.59 6.45 -1.08
N VAL A 60 -8.48 6.24 -0.36
CA VAL A 60 -7.40 5.34 -0.75
C VAL A 60 -7.66 3.98 -0.12
N LYS A 61 -7.81 2.95 -0.95
CA LYS A 61 -7.97 1.57 -0.49
C LYS A 61 -6.65 1.03 0.06
N VAL A 62 -6.65 0.49 1.28
CA VAL A 62 -5.46 -0.08 1.91
C VAL A 62 -5.58 -1.60 2.02
N VAL A 63 -4.62 -2.33 1.44
CA VAL A 63 -4.47 -3.78 1.63
C VAL A 63 -3.24 -4.03 2.48
N ALA A 64 -3.44 -4.54 3.68
CA ALA A 64 -2.39 -4.89 4.60
C ALA A 64 -2.95 -5.90 5.62
N PRO A 65 -2.13 -6.71 6.31
CA PRO A 65 -2.69 -7.71 7.21
C PRO A 65 -3.53 -7.06 8.35
N GLU A 66 -4.54 -7.77 8.88
CA GLU A 66 -5.55 -7.20 9.80
C GLU A 66 -5.73 -8.00 11.09
N GLY A 67 -6.43 -7.41 12.07
CA GLY A 67 -6.89 -8.11 13.28
C GLY A 67 -5.74 -8.66 14.11
N LYS A 68 -5.80 -9.96 14.44
CA LYS A 68 -4.74 -10.64 15.21
C LYS A 68 -3.39 -10.70 14.47
N PHE A 69 -3.40 -10.49 13.16
CA PHE A 69 -2.19 -10.46 12.33
C PHE A 69 -1.63 -9.06 12.14
N THR A 70 -2.22 -8.03 12.77
CA THR A 70 -1.74 -6.63 12.72
C THR A 70 -0.25 -6.52 13.07
N TYR A 71 0.21 -7.33 14.04
CA TYR A 71 1.58 -7.36 14.54
C TYR A 71 2.30 -8.69 14.28
N ALA A 72 1.71 -9.57 13.47
CA ALA A 72 2.34 -10.85 13.16
C ALA A 72 3.40 -10.64 12.07
N ASP A 73 4.61 -11.15 12.30
CA ASP A 73 5.70 -11.19 11.31
C ASP A 73 5.47 -12.31 10.28
N VAL A 74 4.30 -12.30 9.66
CA VAL A 74 3.90 -13.27 8.64
C VAL A 74 3.69 -12.52 7.32
N PRO A 75 4.33 -12.94 6.21
CA PRO A 75 4.07 -12.36 4.90
C PRO A 75 2.62 -12.70 4.50
N LEU A 76 1.69 -11.76 4.70
CA LEU A 76 0.31 -11.94 4.28
C LEU A 76 0.14 -11.47 2.84
N ILE A 77 0.32 -12.39 1.89
CA ILE A 77 -0.06 -12.16 0.50
C ILE A 77 -1.52 -12.59 0.35
N SER A 78 -2.45 -11.64 0.51
CA SER A 78 -3.88 -11.93 0.34
C SER A 78 -4.24 -12.08 -1.16
N PRO A 79 -5.26 -12.90 -1.51
CA PRO A 79 -5.76 -13.00 -2.89
C PRO A 79 -6.22 -11.66 -3.48
N GLU A 80 -6.58 -10.70 -2.63
CA GLU A 80 -6.97 -9.35 -3.02
C GLU A 80 -5.87 -8.60 -3.78
N ILE A 81 -4.60 -8.85 -3.44
CA ILE A 81 -3.45 -8.24 -4.13
C ILE A 81 -3.44 -8.66 -5.60
N LYS A 82 -3.66 -9.95 -5.89
CA LYS A 82 -3.80 -10.46 -7.26
C LYS A 82 -4.98 -9.81 -7.98
N GLY A 83 -6.12 -9.68 -7.30
CA GLY A 83 -7.29 -8.98 -7.85
C GLY A 83 -7.00 -7.52 -8.20
N LEU A 84 -6.27 -6.80 -7.34
CA LEU A 84 -5.86 -5.42 -7.58
C LEU A 84 -4.87 -5.29 -8.73
N ILE A 85 -3.94 -6.24 -8.90
CA ILE A 85 -3.02 -6.26 -10.03
C ILE A 85 -3.80 -6.42 -11.35
N GLN A 86 -4.79 -7.32 -11.36
CA GLN A 86 -5.60 -7.63 -12.55
C GLN A 86 -6.69 -6.59 -12.87
N SER A 87 -7.05 -5.72 -11.92
CA SER A 87 -8.11 -4.72 -12.11
C SER A 87 -7.58 -3.47 -12.82
N PRO A 88 -7.94 -3.18 -14.09
CA PRO A 88 -7.42 -2.03 -14.82
C PRO A 88 -7.93 -0.67 -14.31
N ASP A 89 -8.96 -0.65 -13.47
CA ASP A 89 -9.59 0.59 -12.98
C ASP A 89 -8.83 1.27 -11.84
N TYR A 90 -8.05 0.50 -11.09
CA TYR A 90 -7.36 1.04 -9.92
C TYR A 90 -6.15 1.87 -10.35
N TYR A 91 -5.49 2.55 -9.43
CA TYR A 91 -4.09 2.94 -9.53
C TYR A 91 -3.38 2.29 -8.35
N LEU A 92 -2.42 1.42 -8.62
CA LEU A 92 -1.90 0.50 -7.61
C LEU A 92 -0.51 0.92 -7.16
N ILE A 93 -0.35 1.14 -5.86
CA ILE A 93 0.91 1.38 -5.20
C ILE A 93 1.26 0.11 -4.42
N LEU A 94 2.47 -0.41 -4.64
CA LEU A 94 3.04 -1.52 -3.86
C LEU A 94 4.20 -0.99 -3.04
N ASP A 95 4.10 -1.04 -1.72
CA ASP A 95 5.19 -0.75 -0.79
C ASP A 95 5.91 -2.06 -0.48
N VAL A 96 7.05 -2.30 -1.12
CA VAL A 96 7.84 -3.53 -1.05
C VAL A 96 9.11 -3.23 -0.28
N GLY A 97 9.02 -3.40 1.04
CA GLY A 97 10.11 -3.18 1.98
C GLY A 97 10.82 -4.41 2.49
#